data_AF-A0A7S3YZI2-F1
#
_entry.id   AF-A0A7S3YZI2-F1
#
_cell.length_a   1.000
_cell.length_b   1.000
_cell.length_c   1.000
_cell.angle_alpha   90.00
_cell.angle_beta   90.00
_cell.angle_gamma   90.00
#
_symmetry.space_group_name_H-M   'P 1'
#
loop_
_entity.id
_entity.type
_entity.pdbx_description
1 polymer ?
#
loop_
_entity_poly.entity_id
_entity_poly.type
_entity_poly.pdbx_seq_one_letter_code
_entity_poly.pdbx_strand_id
1 'polypeptide(L)'
;GEGMATYGGFLPEMKERVGDLLGRGDREFPEDDFTLLRFVRHGRGNLDVAESAYRAMREWRQNTLEEKSFSFPEEPAVRVAYPKGYCGNDREGRPLYIESLGSVDPGELSKVTTVSRLVEAHARDTDRLASEIIPWCQNHLNHTVTGLTAILDLRGISFKQFASSFVQGYIKESIRIDYNYYPSTLTRMFIIVNSGPAEAIWKLGQPWIPKSVKAKIQVLPSSSFPSILREHIDPRFLPQSLGGEREDATFFREERGGWLSQAAPEPKTPSEPTEPMMASEPEFLKTSAEATVLQQKAAVVESAPSEPAFTEPTLAEPLAPDAPFVEPGVAEKTAEPQKPRRQRWVWFLLSSSLIHEQTC
;
A
#
# COMPACT_ATOMS: atom_id res chain seq x y z
N GLY A 1 14.40 -13.24 -5.45
CA GLY A 1 13.87 -12.09 -4.68
C GLY A 1 14.10 -12.32 -3.20
N GLU A 2 14.56 -11.30 -2.47
CA GLU A 2 14.97 -11.37 -1.05
C GLU A 2 13.96 -12.08 -0.13
N GLY A 3 12.65 -11.96 -0.39
CA GLY A 3 11.62 -12.63 0.43
C GLY A 3 11.68 -14.16 0.42
N MET A 4 12.01 -14.79 -0.71
CA MET A 4 12.07 -16.26 -0.81
C MET A 4 13.36 -16.80 -0.19
N ALA A 5 14.46 -16.05 -0.29
CA ALA A 5 15.74 -16.39 0.35
C ALA A 5 15.65 -16.30 1.88
N THR A 6 14.91 -15.31 2.41
CA THR A 6 14.80 -15.10 3.86
C THR A 6 13.70 -15.92 4.51
N TYR A 7 12.56 -16.11 3.85
CA TYR A 7 11.37 -16.72 4.46
C TYR A 7 10.95 -18.06 3.86
N GLY A 8 11.63 -18.55 2.82
CA GLY A 8 11.30 -19.81 2.16
C GLY A 8 11.31 -21.02 3.09
N GLY A 9 12.18 -21.03 4.11
CA GLY A 9 12.28 -22.12 5.08
C GLY A 9 11.03 -22.34 5.93
N PHE A 10 10.16 -21.33 6.06
CA PHE A 10 8.92 -21.42 6.84
C PHE A 10 7.73 -21.98 6.05
N LEU A 11 7.84 -22.08 4.72
CA LEU A 11 6.73 -22.51 3.86
C LEU A 11 6.19 -23.90 4.16
N PRO A 12 7.02 -24.94 4.40
CA PRO A 12 6.50 -26.29 4.68
C PRO A 12 5.60 -26.31 5.92
N GLU A 13 6.04 -25.70 7.02
CA GLU A 13 5.27 -25.63 8.26
C GLU A 13 4.04 -24.73 8.11
N MET A 14 4.15 -23.60 7.40
CA MET A 14 2.99 -22.75 7.11
C MET A 14 1.92 -23.52 6.33
N LYS A 15 2.30 -24.28 5.31
CA LYS A 15 1.37 -25.12 4.52
C LYS A 15 0.69 -26.19 5.36
N GLU A 16 1.41 -26.80 6.31
CA GLU A 16 0.82 -27.76 7.25
C GLU A 16 -0.22 -27.07 8.15
N ARG A 17 0.12 -25.92 8.74
CA ARG A 17 -0.75 -25.16 9.64
C ARG A 17 -2.05 -24.71 9.00
N VAL A 18 -2.02 -24.24 7.76
CA VAL A 18 -3.23 -23.81 7.03
C VAL A 18 -3.77 -24.88 6.07
N GLY A 19 -3.30 -26.12 6.17
CA GLY A 19 -3.63 -27.20 5.24
C GLY A 19 -5.13 -27.51 5.16
N ASP A 20 -5.88 -27.21 6.22
CA ASP A 20 -7.34 -27.33 6.26
C ASP A 20 -8.07 -26.30 5.38
N LEU A 21 -7.39 -25.22 4.98
CA LEU A 21 -7.92 -24.17 4.10
C LEU A 21 -7.46 -24.32 2.66
N LEU A 22 -6.37 -25.06 2.41
CA LEU A 22 -5.85 -25.34 1.08
C LEU A 22 -6.75 -26.35 0.36
N GLY A 23 -6.96 -26.15 -0.95
CA GLY A 23 -7.69 -27.09 -1.80
C GLY A 23 -9.20 -27.11 -1.58
N ARG A 24 -9.77 -26.16 -0.84
CA ARG A 24 -11.23 -26.06 -0.58
C ARG A 24 -12.07 -25.72 -1.81
N GLY A 25 -11.44 -25.52 -2.97
CA GLY A 25 -12.14 -25.32 -4.22
C GLY A 25 -12.66 -23.89 -4.42
N ASP A 26 -12.28 -22.93 -3.56
CA ASP A 26 -12.33 -21.50 -3.89
C ASP A 26 -11.20 -21.17 -4.87
N ARG A 27 -11.28 -21.75 -6.09
CA ARG A 27 -10.33 -21.54 -7.18
C ARG A 27 -10.17 -20.05 -7.59
N GLU A 28 -10.88 -19.15 -6.92
CA GLU A 28 -10.83 -17.71 -7.08
C GLU A 28 -9.68 -17.05 -6.30
N PHE A 29 -9.10 -17.67 -5.25
CA PHE A 29 -7.91 -17.12 -4.56
C PHE A 29 -6.67 -18.02 -4.73
N PRO A 30 -5.50 -17.47 -5.11
CA PRO A 30 -4.27 -18.24 -5.24
C PRO A 30 -3.79 -18.81 -3.90
N GLU A 31 -3.47 -20.10 -3.92
CA GLU A 31 -2.93 -20.84 -2.77
C GLU A 31 -1.45 -21.18 -2.95
N ASP A 32 -0.77 -20.42 -3.80
CA ASP A 32 0.63 -20.63 -4.16
C ASP A 32 1.60 -20.15 -3.06
N ASP A 33 2.86 -20.58 -3.20
CA ASP A 33 3.93 -20.29 -2.25
C ASP A 33 4.16 -18.79 -2.07
N PHE A 34 4.02 -17.97 -3.13
CA PHE A 34 4.16 -16.52 -3.02
C PHE A 34 3.03 -15.92 -2.20
N THR A 35 1.80 -16.43 -2.33
CA THR A 35 0.69 -15.99 -1.49
C THR A 35 0.93 -16.28 -0.02
N LEU A 36 1.31 -17.50 0.35
CA LEU A 36 1.59 -17.83 1.75
C LEU A 36 2.81 -17.06 2.30
N LEU A 37 3.84 -16.86 1.48
CA LEU A 37 5.01 -16.05 1.87
C LEU A 37 4.65 -14.60 2.21
N ARG A 38 3.57 -14.02 1.66
CA ARG A 38 3.13 -12.66 2.06
C ARG A 38 2.77 -12.60 3.55
N PHE A 39 2.09 -13.62 4.05
CA PHE A 39 1.67 -13.73 5.45
C PHE A 39 2.86 -14.07 6.36
N VAL A 40 3.75 -14.96 5.92
CA VAL A 40 5.00 -15.24 6.65
C VAL A 40 5.85 -13.98 6.79
N ARG A 41 5.96 -13.17 5.72
CA ARG A 41 6.65 -11.87 5.75
C ARG A 41 5.98 -10.87 6.68
N HIS A 42 4.65 -10.85 6.72
CA HIS A 42 3.88 -10.01 7.64
C HIS A 42 4.16 -10.37 9.11
N GLY A 43 4.13 -11.67 9.43
CA GLY A 43 4.53 -12.20 10.74
C GLY A 43 6.04 -12.14 11.00
N ARG A 44 6.85 -11.73 10.01
CA ARG A 44 8.32 -11.69 10.07
C ARG A 44 8.92 -13.05 10.48
N GLY A 45 8.34 -14.15 10.00
CA GLY A 45 8.72 -15.52 10.37
C GLY A 45 8.01 -16.07 11.61
N ASN A 46 7.23 -15.26 12.34
CA ASN A 46 6.31 -15.78 13.36
C ASN A 46 5.11 -16.44 12.67
N LEU A 47 5.06 -17.77 12.71
CA LEU A 47 4.03 -18.56 12.05
C LEU A 47 2.66 -18.47 12.73
N ASP A 48 2.58 -18.21 14.03
CA ASP A 48 1.29 -18.02 14.71
C ASP A 48 0.61 -16.72 14.22
N VAL A 49 1.39 -15.65 14.04
CA VAL A 49 0.90 -14.39 13.47
C VAL A 49 0.52 -14.57 12.00
N ALA A 50 1.37 -15.26 11.22
CA ALA A 50 1.10 -15.50 9.81
C ALA A 50 -0.17 -16.35 9.59
N GLU A 51 -0.33 -17.42 10.37
CA GLU A 51 -1.51 -18.29 10.35
C GLU A 51 -2.77 -17.51 10.74
N SER A 52 -2.73 -16.77 11.86
CA SER A 52 -3.87 -15.97 12.32
C SER A 52 -4.30 -14.95 11.26
N ALA A 53 -3.35 -14.25 10.64
CA ALA A 53 -3.65 -13.29 9.57
C ALA A 53 -4.22 -13.96 8.31
N TYR A 54 -3.69 -15.13 7.92
CA TYR A 54 -4.20 -15.87 6.76
C TYR A 54 -5.62 -16.36 6.99
N ARG A 55 -5.91 -16.93 8.16
CA ARG A 55 -7.25 -17.39 8.54
C ARG A 55 -8.24 -16.22 8.60
N ALA A 56 -7.84 -15.10 9.21
CA ALA A 56 -8.67 -13.89 9.27
C ALA A 56 -8.99 -13.34 7.87
N MET A 57 -8.02 -13.35 6.95
CA MET A 57 -8.27 -12.98 5.55
C MET A 57 -9.28 -13.93 4.89
N ARG A 58 -9.13 -15.25 5.04
CA ARG A 58 -10.05 -16.22 4.42
C ARG A 58 -11.48 -16.06 4.94
N GLU A 59 -11.63 -15.91 6.26
CA GLU A 59 -12.95 -15.66 6.87
C GLU A 59 -13.56 -14.33 6.41
N TRP A 60 -12.79 -13.24 6.41
CA TRP A 60 -13.27 -11.95 5.93
C TRP A 60 -13.66 -11.99 4.45
N ARG A 61 -12.88 -12.67 3.61
CA ARG A 61 -13.15 -12.83 2.18
C ARG A 61 -14.47 -13.59 1.96
N GLN A 62 -14.69 -14.67 2.70
CA GLN A 62 -15.94 -15.44 2.67
C GLN A 62 -17.14 -14.57 3.05
N ASN A 63 -17.03 -13.82 4.15
CA ASN A 63 -18.13 -13.02 4.66
C ASN A 63 -18.41 -11.73 3.86
N THR A 64 -17.42 -11.19 3.16
CA THR A 64 -17.51 -9.85 2.54
C THR A 64 -17.55 -9.92 1.01
N LEU A 65 -16.82 -10.83 0.37
CA LEU A 65 -16.63 -10.82 -1.08
C LEU A 65 -17.43 -11.89 -1.83
N GLU A 66 -17.85 -12.97 -1.17
CA GLU A 66 -18.63 -14.05 -1.80
C GLU A 66 -20.05 -13.63 -2.21
N GLU A 67 -20.52 -12.47 -1.76
CA GLU A 67 -21.73 -11.87 -2.32
C GLU A 67 -21.48 -11.49 -3.80
N LYS A 68 -21.89 -12.38 -4.71
CA LYS A 68 -21.71 -12.24 -6.17
C LYS A 68 -22.59 -11.15 -6.81
N SER A 69 -23.47 -10.52 -6.04
CA SER A 69 -24.42 -9.50 -6.52
C SER A 69 -23.86 -8.07 -6.54
N PHE A 70 -22.65 -7.84 -6.02
CA PHE A 70 -22.10 -6.48 -6.05
C PHE A 70 -21.90 -6.01 -7.48
N SER A 71 -22.59 -4.91 -7.80
CA SER A 71 -22.48 -4.19 -9.06
C SER A 71 -22.13 -2.74 -8.73
N PHE A 72 -21.17 -2.18 -9.47
CA PHE A 72 -20.69 -0.81 -9.30
C PHE A 72 -20.92 0.00 -10.58
N PRO A 73 -22.18 0.20 -11.03
CA PRO A 73 -22.48 0.88 -12.30
C PRO A 73 -22.03 2.34 -12.31
N GLU A 74 -21.83 2.94 -11.14
CA GLU A 74 -21.29 4.31 -11.01
C GLU A 74 -19.77 4.40 -11.21
N GLU A 75 -19.03 3.29 -11.37
CA GLU A 75 -17.57 3.28 -11.53
C GLU A 75 -17.06 4.32 -12.54
N PRO A 76 -17.64 4.47 -13.75
CA PRO A 76 -17.15 5.46 -14.71
C PRO A 76 -17.25 6.90 -14.19
N ALA A 77 -18.30 7.22 -13.44
CA ALA A 77 -18.47 8.54 -12.84
C ALA A 77 -17.55 8.72 -11.62
N VAL A 78 -17.34 7.66 -10.83
CA VAL A 78 -16.37 7.66 -9.73
C VAL A 78 -14.96 7.89 -10.25
N ARG A 79 -14.55 7.27 -11.36
CA ARG A 79 -13.21 7.44 -11.96
C ARG A 79 -12.96 8.86 -12.48
N VAL A 80 -14.01 9.60 -12.81
CA VAL A 80 -13.91 11.03 -13.16
C VAL A 80 -13.75 11.88 -11.90
N ALA A 81 -14.55 11.64 -10.86
CA ALA A 81 -14.50 12.40 -9.61
C ALA A 81 -13.31 12.04 -8.71
N TYR A 82 -12.78 10.83 -8.86
CA TYR A 82 -11.68 10.26 -8.11
C TYR A 82 -10.75 9.47 -9.05
N PRO A 83 -9.80 10.16 -9.71
CA PRO A 83 -8.92 9.55 -10.69
C PRO A 83 -7.96 8.57 -10.01
N LYS A 84 -8.21 7.26 -10.21
CA LYS A 84 -7.39 6.17 -9.68
C LYS A 84 -7.42 4.94 -10.60
N GLY A 85 -6.40 4.08 -10.51
CA GLY A 85 -6.44 2.76 -11.16
C GLY A 85 -5.07 2.18 -11.52
N TYR A 86 -5.11 0.93 -12.04
CA TYR A 86 -3.91 0.22 -12.50
C TYR A 86 -3.51 0.62 -13.93
N CYS A 87 -2.21 0.86 -14.11
CA CYS A 87 -1.66 1.53 -15.29
C CYS A 87 -0.39 0.84 -15.81
N GLY A 88 -0.43 -0.47 -16.05
CA GLY A 88 0.72 -1.24 -16.51
C GLY A 88 1.66 -1.63 -15.37
N ASN A 89 2.97 -1.67 -15.63
CA ASN A 89 3.95 -2.21 -14.70
C ASN A 89 5.12 -1.25 -14.48
N ASP A 90 5.74 -1.32 -13.31
CA ASP A 90 7.06 -0.73 -13.10
C ASP A 90 8.14 -1.52 -13.86
N ARG A 91 9.37 -1.00 -13.88
CA ARG A 91 10.51 -1.63 -14.57
C ARG A 91 10.94 -2.97 -13.97
N GLU A 92 10.44 -3.33 -12.80
CA GLU A 92 10.66 -4.62 -12.14
C GLU A 92 9.43 -5.54 -12.28
N GLY A 93 8.49 -5.20 -13.15
CA GLY A 93 7.30 -6.01 -13.46
C GLY A 93 6.17 -5.90 -12.45
N ARG A 94 6.27 -5.07 -11.41
CA ARG A 94 5.19 -4.92 -10.42
C ARG A 94 4.03 -4.15 -11.03
N PRO A 95 2.77 -4.54 -10.77
CA PRO A 95 1.64 -3.74 -11.22
C PRO A 95 1.75 -2.32 -10.63
N LEU A 96 1.50 -1.32 -11.49
CA LEU A 96 1.54 0.08 -11.14
C LEU A 96 0.12 0.56 -10.82
N TYR A 97 -0.09 1.08 -9.61
CA TYR A 97 -1.34 1.72 -9.20
C TYR A 97 -1.11 3.21 -8.98
N ILE A 98 -1.98 4.06 -9.53
CA ILE A 98 -1.87 5.52 -9.44
C ILE A 98 -3.16 6.08 -8.88
N GLU A 99 -3.05 7.03 -7.96
CA GLU A 99 -4.19 7.71 -7.34
C GLU A 99 -3.93 9.20 -7.15
N SER A 100 -4.81 10.03 -7.71
CA SER A 100 -4.70 11.50 -7.70
C SER A 100 -5.57 12.14 -6.63
N LEU A 101 -5.17 11.97 -5.37
CA LEU A 101 -5.90 12.48 -4.21
C LEU A 101 -6.12 14.00 -4.25
N GLY A 102 -5.13 14.78 -4.70
CA GLY A 102 -5.25 16.23 -4.73
C GLY A 102 -6.30 16.79 -5.70
N SER A 103 -6.79 15.97 -6.65
CA SER A 103 -7.84 16.36 -7.60
C SER A 103 -9.27 16.00 -7.15
N VAL A 104 -9.42 15.32 -6.01
CA VAL A 104 -10.73 14.83 -5.55
C VAL A 104 -11.51 15.94 -4.86
N ASP A 105 -12.71 16.23 -5.35
CA ASP A 105 -13.70 17.01 -4.62
C ASP A 105 -14.65 16.06 -3.84
N PRO A 106 -14.61 16.02 -2.50
CA PRO A 106 -15.49 15.16 -1.71
C PRO A 106 -16.98 15.47 -1.90
N GLY A 107 -17.31 16.73 -2.20
CA GLY A 107 -18.67 17.18 -2.46
C GLY A 107 -19.21 16.62 -3.77
N GLU A 108 -18.40 16.54 -4.82
CA GLU A 108 -18.80 15.89 -6.08
C GLU A 108 -18.78 14.37 -5.95
N LEU A 109 -17.76 13.79 -5.31
CA LEU A 109 -17.66 12.33 -5.13
C LEU A 109 -18.84 11.77 -4.33
N SER A 110 -19.28 12.47 -3.29
CA SER A 110 -20.44 12.06 -2.47
C SER A 110 -21.79 12.16 -3.19
N LYS A 111 -21.88 12.87 -4.32
CA LYS A 111 -23.09 12.85 -5.18
C LYS A 111 -23.17 11.60 -6.05
N VAL A 112 -22.03 10.99 -6.33
CA VAL A 112 -21.91 9.86 -7.26
C VAL A 112 -21.90 8.52 -6.51
N THR A 113 -21.29 8.47 -5.33
CA THR A 113 -21.17 7.23 -4.56
C THR A 113 -21.18 7.49 -3.05
N THR A 114 -21.18 6.42 -2.26
CA THR A 114 -21.12 6.46 -0.80
C THR A 114 -19.80 5.90 -0.30
N VAL A 115 -19.41 6.23 0.93
CA VAL A 115 -18.21 5.63 1.57
C VAL A 115 -18.32 4.11 1.57
N SER A 116 -19.47 3.56 1.95
CA SER A 116 -19.68 2.11 2.01
C SER A 116 -19.46 1.43 0.65
N ARG A 117 -20.00 1.99 -0.43
CA ARG A 117 -19.86 1.41 -1.77
C ARG A 117 -18.44 1.57 -2.30
N LEU A 118 -17.79 2.70 -2.01
CA LEU A 118 -16.40 2.93 -2.40
C LEU A 118 -15.43 2.00 -1.64
N VAL A 119 -15.70 1.73 -0.35
CA VAL A 119 -14.96 0.75 0.46
C VAL A 119 -15.16 -0.67 -0.06
N GLU A 120 -16.39 -1.07 -0.43
CA GLU A 120 -16.64 -2.39 -1.02
C GLU A 120 -15.97 -2.54 -2.39
N ALA A 121 -16.01 -1.51 -3.23
CA ALA A 121 -15.28 -1.49 -4.49
C ALA A 121 -13.76 -1.62 -4.26
N HIS A 122 -13.21 -0.88 -3.29
CA HIS A 122 -11.80 -0.98 -2.88
C HIS A 122 -11.44 -2.39 -2.40
N ALA A 123 -12.30 -3.00 -1.57
CA ALA A 123 -12.12 -4.36 -1.08
C ALA A 123 -11.97 -5.37 -2.24
N ARG A 124 -12.81 -5.23 -3.27
CA ARG A 124 -12.77 -6.08 -4.48
C ARG A 124 -11.57 -5.76 -5.38
N ASP A 125 -11.18 -4.50 -5.50
CA ASP A 125 -9.98 -4.11 -6.25
C ASP A 125 -8.69 -4.63 -5.60
N THR A 126 -8.58 -4.56 -4.26
CA THR A 126 -7.45 -5.11 -3.51
C THR A 126 -7.43 -6.64 -3.59
N ASP A 127 -8.61 -7.26 -3.52
CA ASP A 127 -8.73 -8.71 -3.72
C ASP A 127 -8.24 -9.14 -5.10
N ARG A 128 -8.75 -8.49 -6.15
CA ARG A 128 -8.35 -8.72 -7.55
C ARG A 128 -6.86 -8.50 -7.77
N LEU A 129 -6.27 -7.51 -7.11
CA LEU A 129 -4.82 -7.31 -7.14
C LEU A 129 -4.08 -8.53 -6.60
N ALA A 130 -4.52 -9.03 -5.45
CA ALA A 130 -3.91 -10.14 -4.74
C ALA A 130 -4.15 -11.50 -5.41
N SER A 131 -5.29 -11.67 -6.10
CA SER A 131 -5.75 -12.94 -6.66
C SER A 131 -5.50 -13.11 -8.15
N GLU A 132 -5.45 -12.01 -8.90
CA GLU A 132 -5.33 -12.05 -10.36
C GLU A 132 -4.09 -11.29 -10.84
N ILE A 133 -3.97 -10.01 -10.49
CA ILE A 133 -2.98 -9.11 -11.11
C ILE A 133 -1.55 -9.48 -10.70
N ILE A 134 -1.27 -9.64 -9.40
CA ILE A 134 0.08 -10.03 -8.92
C ILE A 134 0.47 -11.41 -9.46
N PRO A 135 -0.37 -12.47 -9.35
CA PRO A 135 -0.07 -13.77 -9.95
C PRO A 135 0.17 -13.70 -11.45
N TRP A 136 -0.62 -12.91 -12.19
CA TRP A 136 -0.39 -12.70 -13.61
C TRP A 136 0.99 -12.10 -13.87
N CYS A 137 1.38 -11.06 -13.14
CA CYS A 137 2.70 -10.45 -13.29
C CYS A 137 3.84 -11.42 -12.95
N GLN A 138 3.67 -12.21 -11.87
CA GLN A 138 4.65 -13.22 -11.44
C GLN A 138 4.85 -14.33 -12.49
N ASN A 139 3.77 -14.75 -13.16
CA ASN A 139 3.82 -15.84 -14.13
C ASN A 139 4.29 -15.39 -15.52
N HIS A 140 4.01 -14.16 -15.92
CA HIS A 140 4.24 -13.70 -17.29
C HIS A 140 5.44 -12.78 -17.47
N LEU A 141 5.98 -12.24 -16.38
CA LEU A 141 7.12 -11.35 -16.44
C LEU A 141 8.38 -12.07 -15.94
N ASN A 142 9.53 -11.68 -16.47
CA ASN A 142 10.84 -12.25 -16.11
C ASN A 142 11.38 -11.74 -14.77
N HIS A 143 10.47 -11.36 -13.85
CA HIS A 143 10.78 -10.80 -12.55
C HIS A 143 10.06 -11.56 -11.44
N THR A 144 10.64 -11.57 -10.23
CA THR A 144 9.92 -12.01 -9.03
C THR A 144 9.05 -10.85 -8.54
N VAL A 145 7.74 -10.96 -8.76
CA VAL A 145 6.73 -9.96 -8.40
C VAL A 145 5.94 -10.47 -7.20
N THR A 146 6.13 -9.83 -6.04
CA THR A 146 5.43 -10.20 -4.79
C THR A 146 4.41 -9.16 -4.34
N GLY A 147 4.19 -8.12 -5.15
CA GLY A 147 3.43 -6.95 -4.74
C GLY A 147 3.37 -5.85 -5.80
N LEU A 148 2.81 -4.70 -5.43
CA LEU A 148 2.60 -3.54 -6.31
C LEU A 148 3.59 -2.40 -6.07
N THR A 149 3.65 -1.49 -7.03
CA THR A 149 4.19 -0.14 -6.90
C THR A 149 3.03 0.86 -6.96
N ALA A 150 2.90 1.72 -5.94
CA ALA A 150 1.83 2.71 -5.85
C ALA A 150 2.37 4.15 -6.02
N ILE A 151 1.59 5.03 -6.63
CA ILE A 151 1.81 6.48 -6.65
C ILE A 151 0.58 7.17 -6.06
N LEU A 152 0.77 7.94 -5.00
CA LEU A 152 -0.25 8.82 -4.44
C LEU A 152 0.14 10.28 -4.72
N ASP A 153 -0.64 10.97 -5.55
CA ASP A 153 -0.43 12.39 -5.84
C ASP A 153 -1.29 13.26 -4.91
N LEU A 154 -0.62 13.88 -3.93
CA LEU A 154 -1.26 14.77 -2.95
C LEU A 154 -1.18 16.23 -3.39
N ARG A 155 -0.60 16.56 -4.55
CA ARG A 155 -0.50 17.95 -5.00
C ARG A 155 -1.90 18.55 -5.18
N GLY A 156 -2.16 19.66 -4.48
CA GLY A 156 -3.46 20.33 -4.53
C GLY A 156 -4.45 19.90 -3.44
N ILE A 157 -4.11 18.89 -2.63
CA ILE A 157 -4.98 18.50 -1.51
C ILE A 157 -5.15 19.65 -0.51
N SER A 158 -6.40 19.85 -0.06
CA SER A 158 -6.75 20.90 0.91
C SER A 158 -7.06 20.31 2.29
N PHE A 159 -6.89 21.12 3.34
CA PHE A 159 -7.27 20.71 4.70
C PHE A 159 -8.76 20.41 4.82
N LYS A 160 -9.61 21.14 4.09
CA LYS A 160 -11.06 20.90 4.04
C LYS A 160 -11.36 19.51 3.49
N GLN A 161 -10.67 19.12 2.41
CA GLN A 161 -10.79 17.80 1.82
C GLN A 161 -10.31 16.72 2.80
N PHE A 162 -9.13 16.89 3.40
CA PHE A 162 -8.58 15.94 4.36
C PHE A 162 -9.42 15.80 5.64
N ALA A 163 -10.06 16.88 6.09
CA ALA A 163 -10.96 16.89 7.24
C ALA A 163 -12.36 16.32 6.94
N SER A 164 -12.68 16.05 5.67
CA SER A 164 -13.97 15.47 5.27
C SER A 164 -14.15 14.09 5.90
N SER A 165 -15.27 13.88 6.60
CA SER A 165 -15.62 12.58 7.17
C SER A 165 -15.74 11.49 6.10
N PHE A 166 -16.19 11.86 4.90
CA PHE A 166 -16.25 10.96 3.75
C PHE A 166 -14.85 10.45 3.39
N VAL A 167 -13.88 11.37 3.26
CA VAL A 167 -12.50 11.05 2.88
C VAL A 167 -11.79 10.27 3.99
N GLN A 168 -11.91 10.70 5.24
CA GLN A 168 -11.28 9.99 6.36
C GLN A 168 -11.86 8.60 6.55
N GLY A 169 -13.18 8.44 6.45
CA GLY A 169 -13.83 7.13 6.55
C GLY A 169 -13.34 6.19 5.46
N TYR A 170 -13.26 6.67 4.21
CA TYR A 170 -12.74 5.86 3.11
C TYR A 170 -11.26 5.50 3.29
N ILE A 171 -10.39 6.45 3.65
CA ILE A 171 -8.95 6.21 3.82
C ILE A 171 -8.69 5.20 4.94
N LYS A 172 -9.34 5.36 6.10
CA LYS A 172 -9.12 4.47 7.25
C LYS A 172 -9.59 3.04 6.97
N GLU A 173 -10.75 2.89 6.34
CA GLU A 173 -11.24 1.58 5.95
C GLU A 173 -10.39 0.92 4.86
N SER A 174 -9.90 1.69 3.90
CA SER A 174 -8.97 1.19 2.87
C SER A 174 -7.67 0.70 3.50
N ILE A 175 -7.07 1.49 4.40
CA ILE A 175 -5.87 1.08 5.16
C ILE A 175 -6.16 -0.19 5.97
N ARG A 176 -7.32 -0.27 6.64
CA ARG A 176 -7.71 -1.44 7.42
C ARG A 176 -7.78 -2.70 6.56
N ILE A 177 -8.42 -2.62 5.39
CA ILE A 177 -8.56 -3.75 4.46
C ILE A 177 -7.19 -4.19 3.93
N ASP A 178 -6.43 -3.23 3.37
CA ASP A 178 -5.15 -3.51 2.74
C ASP A 178 -4.14 -4.09 3.75
N TYR A 179 -4.21 -3.64 5.00
CA TYR A 179 -3.27 -4.04 6.02
C TYR A 179 -3.64 -5.35 6.72
N ASN A 180 -4.90 -5.50 7.14
CA ASN A 180 -5.31 -6.65 7.95
C ASN A 180 -5.55 -7.91 7.11
N TYR A 181 -6.01 -7.75 5.85
CA TYR A 181 -6.40 -8.89 5.02
C TYR A 181 -5.45 -9.13 3.85
N TYR A 182 -4.80 -8.09 3.33
CA TYR A 182 -3.87 -8.22 2.19
C TYR A 182 -2.44 -7.76 2.53
N PRO A 183 -1.85 -8.28 3.62
CA PRO A 183 -0.58 -7.76 4.08
C PRO A 183 0.54 -8.04 3.08
N SER A 184 1.59 -7.22 3.14
CA SER A 184 2.79 -7.36 2.31
C SER A 184 2.57 -7.27 0.79
N THR A 185 1.41 -6.79 0.33
CA THR A 185 1.11 -6.52 -1.10
C THR A 185 1.79 -5.26 -1.61
N LEU A 186 1.97 -4.22 -0.78
CA LEU A 186 2.73 -3.04 -1.17
C LEU A 186 4.23 -3.34 -1.16
N THR A 187 4.93 -3.12 -2.28
CA THR A 187 6.41 -3.20 -2.34
C THR A 187 7.05 -1.82 -2.28
N ARG A 188 6.49 -0.85 -3.01
CA ARG A 188 7.00 0.51 -3.09
C ARG A 188 5.82 1.49 -3.21
N MET A 189 5.93 2.64 -2.55
CA MET A 189 4.98 3.73 -2.70
C MET A 189 5.70 5.05 -2.90
N PHE A 190 5.34 5.79 -3.92
CA PHE A 190 5.74 7.18 -4.09
C PHE A 190 4.60 8.09 -3.64
N ILE A 191 4.92 9.09 -2.81
CA ILE A 191 3.95 10.11 -2.40
C ILE A 191 4.45 11.45 -2.90
N ILE A 192 3.71 12.05 -3.81
CA ILE A 192 4.10 13.33 -4.42
C ILE A 192 3.45 14.44 -3.61
N VAL A 193 4.28 15.33 -3.07
CA VAL A 193 3.82 16.50 -2.32
C VAL A 193 4.39 17.78 -2.92
N ASN A 194 3.63 18.87 -2.81
CA ASN A 194 4.14 20.22 -2.98
C ASN A 194 4.36 20.87 -1.62
N SER A 195 5.20 21.91 -1.58
CA SER A 195 5.36 22.75 -0.40
C SER A 195 4.00 23.33 0.01
N GLY A 196 3.71 23.33 1.32
CA GLY A 196 2.49 23.92 1.86
C GLY A 196 1.49 22.88 2.37
N PRO A 197 0.18 23.00 2.05
CA PRO A 197 -0.85 22.14 2.66
C PRO A 197 -0.62 20.64 2.49
N ALA A 198 -0.16 20.17 1.32
CA ALA A 198 0.05 18.75 1.07
C ALA A 198 1.11 18.14 2.01
N GLU A 199 2.23 18.84 2.23
CA GLU A 199 3.27 18.38 3.15
C GLU A 199 2.76 18.30 4.60
N ALA A 200 1.98 19.29 5.04
CA ALA A 200 1.37 19.29 6.37
C ALA A 200 0.33 18.18 6.53
N ILE A 201 -0.51 17.96 5.51
CA ILE A 201 -1.52 16.89 5.50
C ILE A 201 -0.86 15.52 5.51
N TRP A 202 0.23 15.32 4.76
CA TRP A 202 1.03 14.10 4.84
C TRP A 202 1.50 13.82 6.27
N LYS A 203 2.07 14.81 6.96
CA LYS A 203 2.49 14.69 8.36
C LYS A 203 1.34 14.34 9.30
N LEU A 204 0.14 14.89 9.07
CA LEU A 204 -1.05 14.58 9.86
C LEU A 204 -1.64 13.19 9.58
N GLY A 205 -1.49 12.66 8.36
CA GLY A 205 -1.96 11.32 7.97
C GLY A 205 -1.03 10.19 8.38
N GLN A 206 0.28 10.47 8.54
CA GLN A 206 1.27 9.48 8.92
C GLN A 206 0.91 8.61 10.14
N PRO A 207 0.30 9.12 11.23
CA PRO A 207 -0.10 8.28 12.36
C PRO A 207 -1.05 7.12 12.03
N TRP A 208 -1.81 7.20 10.93
CA TRP A 208 -2.71 6.12 10.47
C TRP A 208 -1.97 5.02 9.70
N ILE A 209 -0.72 5.24 9.32
CA ILE A 209 0.03 4.33 8.47
C ILE A 209 0.95 3.43 9.32
N PRO A 210 0.85 2.09 9.18
CA PRO A 210 1.73 1.14 9.86
C PRO A 210 3.22 1.37 9.56
N LYS A 211 4.10 1.01 10.50
CA LYS A 211 5.55 1.25 10.36
C LYS A 211 6.14 0.47 9.18
N SER A 212 5.72 -0.77 8.98
CA SER A 212 6.14 -1.61 7.85
C SER A 212 5.77 -1.00 6.49
N VAL A 213 4.68 -0.22 6.41
CA VAL A 213 4.26 0.49 5.21
C VAL A 213 5.07 1.77 5.03
N LYS A 214 5.28 2.56 6.10
CA LYS A 214 6.12 3.78 6.06
C LYS A 214 7.53 3.53 5.52
N ALA A 215 8.13 2.39 5.86
CA ALA A 215 9.46 2.01 5.37
C ALA A 215 9.54 1.84 3.84
N LYS A 216 8.39 1.70 3.15
CA LYS A 216 8.28 1.53 1.70
C LYS A 216 7.89 2.82 0.97
N ILE A 217 7.66 3.90 1.71
CA ILE A 217 7.19 5.18 1.19
C ILE A 217 8.40 6.07 0.87
N GLN A 218 8.46 6.56 -0.36
CA GLN A 218 9.35 7.63 -0.76
C GLN A 218 8.52 8.89 -1.03
N VAL A 219 8.73 9.93 -0.22
CA VAL A 219 8.08 11.22 -0.42
C VAL A 219 8.88 12.01 -1.44
N LEU A 220 8.23 12.37 -2.55
CA LEU A 220 8.85 13.06 -3.68
C LEU A 220 8.41 14.53 -3.70
N PRO A 221 9.35 15.48 -3.74
CA PRO A 221 9.01 16.89 -3.91
C PRO A 221 8.62 17.18 -5.36
N SER A 222 7.80 18.22 -5.55
CA SER A 222 7.23 18.59 -6.85
C SER A 222 8.25 18.88 -7.96
N SER A 223 9.50 19.22 -7.63
CA SER A 223 10.54 19.55 -8.61
C SER A 223 11.29 18.34 -9.17
N SER A 224 11.43 17.25 -8.41
CA SER A 224 12.25 16.09 -8.79
C SER A 224 11.47 14.81 -9.04
N PHE A 225 10.19 14.75 -8.65
CA PHE A 225 9.40 13.54 -8.83
C PHE A 225 9.38 13.04 -10.30
N PRO A 226 9.33 13.87 -11.36
CA PRO A 226 9.23 13.34 -12.72
C PRO A 226 10.46 12.54 -13.14
N SER A 227 11.67 12.93 -12.73
CA SER A 227 12.88 12.17 -13.05
C SER A 227 12.93 10.86 -12.25
N ILE A 228 12.64 10.93 -10.95
CA ILE A 228 12.65 9.78 -10.04
C ILE A 228 11.61 8.72 -10.49
N LEU A 229 10.39 9.14 -10.87
CA LEU A 229 9.40 8.20 -11.37
C LEU A 229 9.87 7.50 -12.65
N ARG A 230 10.54 8.20 -13.59
CA ARG A 230 11.01 7.61 -14.85
C ARG A 230 12.17 6.62 -14.68
N GLU A 231 12.95 6.75 -13.61
CA GLU A 231 13.97 5.77 -13.23
C GLU A 231 13.35 4.42 -12.87
N HIS A 232 12.12 4.44 -12.34
CA HIS A 232 11.43 3.23 -11.88
C HIS A 232 10.31 2.76 -12.82
N ILE A 233 9.75 3.64 -13.65
CA ILE A 233 8.55 3.40 -14.44
C ILE A 233 8.78 3.88 -15.88
N ASP A 234 8.35 3.08 -16.85
CA ASP A 234 8.37 3.48 -18.26
C ASP A 234 7.40 4.67 -18.49
N PRO A 235 7.84 5.78 -19.10
CA PRO A 235 6.99 6.95 -19.35
C PRO A 235 5.66 6.66 -20.07
N ARG A 236 5.56 5.57 -20.85
CA ARG A 236 4.32 5.14 -21.53
C ARG A 236 3.21 4.71 -20.57
N PHE A 237 3.57 4.37 -19.33
CA PHE A 237 2.67 3.99 -18.24
C PHE A 237 2.34 5.15 -17.30
N LEU A 238 2.88 6.33 -17.55
CA LEU A 238 2.63 7.53 -16.74
C LEU A 238 1.80 8.56 -17.52
N PRO A 239 0.94 9.32 -16.82
CA PRO A 239 0.29 10.50 -17.39
C PRO A 239 1.27 11.68 -17.49
N GLN A 240 1.01 12.64 -18.38
CA GLN A 240 1.85 13.82 -18.62
C GLN A 240 2.04 14.66 -17.34
N SER A 241 0.99 14.80 -16.53
CA SER A 241 1.03 15.44 -15.21
C SER A 241 2.01 14.78 -14.22
N LEU A 242 2.39 13.52 -14.47
CA LEU A 242 3.38 12.75 -13.71
C LEU A 242 4.72 12.58 -14.45
N GLY A 243 4.91 13.29 -15.57
CA GLY A 243 6.11 13.22 -16.40
C GLY A 243 6.09 12.08 -17.43
N GLY A 244 4.96 11.44 -17.68
CA GLY A 244 4.83 10.43 -18.71
C GLY A 244 4.53 10.97 -20.11
N GLU A 245 4.16 10.05 -20.99
CA GLU A 245 3.84 10.33 -22.40
C GLU A 245 2.32 10.36 -22.66
N ARG A 246 1.50 9.97 -21.68
CA ARG A 246 0.06 9.79 -21.88
C ARG A 246 -0.75 11.02 -21.50
N GLU A 247 -1.77 11.32 -22.28
CA GLU A 247 -2.68 12.43 -22.01
C GLU A 247 -3.48 12.22 -20.71
N ASP A 248 -3.49 13.24 -19.84
CA ASP A 248 -4.12 13.18 -18.52
C ASP A 248 -5.65 12.91 -18.60
N ALA A 249 -6.34 13.56 -19.54
CA ALA A 249 -7.80 13.58 -19.62
C ALA A 249 -8.45 12.20 -19.87
N THR A 250 -7.71 11.29 -20.49
CA THR A 250 -8.13 9.93 -20.83
C THR A 250 -7.43 8.86 -20.00
N PHE A 251 -6.48 9.26 -19.16
CA PHE A 251 -5.59 8.33 -18.48
C PHE A 251 -6.35 7.38 -17.56
N PHE A 252 -7.20 7.89 -16.67
CA PHE A 252 -7.93 7.09 -15.69
C PHE A 252 -9.26 6.55 -16.20
N ARG A 253 -9.65 6.76 -17.46
CA ARG A 253 -10.92 6.26 -17.99
C ARG A 253 -10.95 4.74 -18.19
N GLU A 254 -9.78 4.15 -18.40
CA GLU A 254 -9.62 2.73 -18.68
C GLU A 254 -8.46 2.18 -17.87
N GLU A 255 -8.63 0.99 -17.32
CA GLU A 255 -7.54 0.22 -16.72
C GLU A 255 -6.59 -0.27 -17.82
N ARG A 256 -5.30 -0.43 -17.49
CA ARG A 256 -4.31 -0.95 -18.42
C ARG A 256 -3.37 -1.93 -17.75
N GLY A 257 -3.08 -3.03 -18.43
CA GLY A 257 -2.13 -4.04 -18.01
C GLY A 257 -2.30 -5.32 -18.82
N GLY A 258 -1.27 -6.15 -18.88
CA GLY A 258 -1.33 -7.40 -19.65
C GLY A 258 -2.34 -8.41 -19.08
N TRP A 259 -2.70 -8.27 -17.80
CA TRP A 259 -3.73 -9.07 -17.11
C TRP A 259 -5.16 -8.83 -17.64
N LEU A 260 -5.39 -7.82 -18.47
CA LEU A 260 -6.67 -7.61 -19.15
C LEU A 260 -6.84 -8.50 -20.40
N SER A 261 -5.74 -9.06 -20.92
CA SER A 261 -5.81 -9.95 -22.07
C SER A 261 -6.37 -11.32 -21.65
N GLN A 262 -7.47 -11.74 -22.26
CA GLN A 262 -8.04 -13.09 -22.09
C GLN A 262 -7.17 -14.20 -22.71
N ALA A 263 -6.11 -13.84 -23.44
CA ALA A 263 -5.19 -14.83 -23.99
C ALA A 263 -4.39 -15.45 -22.84
N ALA A 264 -4.63 -16.74 -22.57
CA ALA A 264 -3.76 -17.56 -21.73
C ALA A 264 -2.34 -17.50 -22.33
N PRO A 265 -1.35 -16.92 -21.64
CA PRO A 265 0.00 -16.87 -22.19
C PRO A 265 0.68 -18.21 -22.00
N GLU A 266 1.64 -18.51 -22.88
CA GLU A 266 2.42 -19.74 -22.80
C GLU A 266 3.11 -19.85 -21.44
N PRO A 267 3.01 -21.01 -20.75
CA PRO A 267 3.71 -21.22 -19.50
C PRO A 267 5.20 -20.96 -19.73
N LYS A 268 5.88 -20.37 -18.73
CA LYS A 268 7.34 -20.35 -18.68
C LYS A 268 7.82 -21.78 -18.91
N THR A 269 8.31 -22.09 -20.11
CA THR A 269 9.01 -23.34 -20.35
C THR A 269 10.13 -23.39 -19.32
N PRO A 270 10.23 -24.45 -18.50
CA PRO A 270 11.36 -24.60 -17.61
C PRO A 270 12.61 -24.47 -18.46
N SER A 271 13.39 -23.42 -18.23
CA SER A 271 14.77 -23.45 -18.73
C SER A 271 15.41 -24.67 -18.10
N GLU A 272 16.06 -25.47 -18.93
CA GLU A 272 16.80 -26.65 -18.50
C GLU A 272 17.65 -26.32 -17.26
N PRO A 273 17.78 -27.26 -16.30
CA PRO A 273 18.61 -27.02 -15.14
C PRO A 273 20.04 -26.76 -15.62
N THR A 274 20.50 -25.52 -15.47
CA THR A 274 21.92 -25.21 -15.64
C THR A 274 22.67 -26.08 -14.64
N GLU A 275 23.46 -27.02 -15.17
CA GLU A 275 24.40 -27.82 -14.38
C GLU A 275 25.20 -26.91 -13.44
N PRO A 276 25.61 -27.40 -12.25
CA PRO A 276 26.30 -26.59 -11.28
C PRO A 276 27.61 -26.08 -11.89
N MET A 277 27.70 -24.77 -12.14
CA MET A 277 28.97 -24.12 -12.39
C MET A 277 29.87 -24.37 -11.19
N MET A 278 30.85 -25.25 -11.40
CA MET A 278 31.99 -25.46 -10.52
C MET A 278 32.55 -24.09 -10.11
N ALA A 279 32.63 -23.86 -8.81
CA ALA A 279 33.16 -22.65 -8.24
C ALA A 279 34.61 -22.44 -8.70
N SER A 280 34.82 -21.46 -9.57
CA SER A 280 36.10 -20.73 -9.65
C SER A 280 35.95 -19.46 -8.82
N GLU A 281 36.77 -19.34 -7.77
CA GLU A 281 36.84 -18.16 -6.88
C GLU A 281 37.00 -16.86 -7.67
N PRO A 282 36.31 -15.76 -7.31
CA PRO A 282 36.59 -14.45 -7.89
C PRO A 282 37.79 -13.78 -7.20
N GLU A 283 38.79 -13.42 -8.01
CA GLU A 283 39.94 -12.56 -7.68
C GLU A 283 39.51 -11.11 -7.39
N PHE A 284 38.81 -10.86 -6.27
CA PHE A 284 38.43 -9.49 -5.86
C PHE A 284 38.89 -9.11 -4.43
N LEU A 285 39.92 -9.81 -3.92
CA LEU A 285 40.49 -9.61 -2.58
C LEU A 285 41.99 -9.23 -2.60
N LYS A 286 42.48 -8.60 -3.66
CA LYS A 286 43.89 -8.15 -3.76
C LYS A 286 44.04 -6.72 -4.29
N THR A 287 43.29 -5.76 -3.74
CA THR A 287 43.60 -4.33 -3.95
C THR A 287 43.14 -3.43 -2.79
N SER A 288 43.23 -3.92 -1.55
CA SER A 288 42.88 -3.15 -0.34
C SER A 288 44.11 -2.72 0.50
N ALA A 289 45.33 -3.02 0.06
CA ALA A 289 46.53 -2.82 0.88
C ALA A 289 47.46 -1.65 0.46
N GLU A 290 47.19 -0.93 -0.64
CA GLU A 290 48.10 0.12 -1.14
C GLU A 290 47.56 1.56 -1.07
N ALA A 291 46.34 1.76 -0.55
CA ALA A 291 45.78 3.12 -0.40
C ALA A 291 46.02 3.77 0.98
N THR A 292 46.71 3.09 1.92
CA THR A 292 46.86 3.55 3.32
C THR A 292 48.14 4.35 3.60
N VAL A 293 48.94 4.75 2.60
CA VAL A 293 50.27 5.37 2.87
C VAL A 293 50.43 6.82 2.37
N LEU A 294 49.43 7.44 1.76
CA LEU A 294 49.56 8.83 1.26
C LEU A 294 48.41 9.74 1.70
N GLN A 295 48.23 9.93 3.01
CA GLN A 295 47.42 11.04 3.54
C GLN A 295 47.84 11.45 4.96
N GLN A 296 49.14 11.68 5.15
CA GLN A 296 49.64 12.49 6.26
C GLN A 296 50.74 13.43 5.74
N LYS A 297 50.32 14.59 5.20
CA LYS A 297 51.04 15.88 5.25
C LYS A 297 50.30 16.90 4.39
N ALA A 298 49.61 17.82 5.06
CA ALA A 298 49.59 19.27 4.81
C ALA A 298 48.29 19.85 5.35
N ALA A 299 48.42 20.56 6.47
CA ALA A 299 47.38 21.41 7.01
C ALA A 299 47.43 22.81 6.37
N VAL A 300 46.34 23.55 6.63
CA VAL A 300 46.18 25.00 6.77
C VAL A 300 45.49 25.77 5.60
N VAL A 301 44.33 26.36 5.97
CA VAL A 301 43.75 27.69 5.65
C VAL A 301 42.35 27.69 5.00
N GLU A 302 41.44 28.36 5.73
CA GLU A 302 40.19 29.05 5.38
C GLU A 302 38.86 28.33 5.12
N SER A 303 37.82 29.14 5.33
CA SER A 303 36.53 28.89 5.98
C SER A 303 35.34 29.05 5.04
N ALA A 304 34.29 28.22 5.18
CA ALA A 304 32.85 28.54 5.02
C ALA A 304 31.99 27.26 5.18
N PRO A 305 30.71 27.34 5.59
CA PRO A 305 29.98 26.19 6.14
C PRO A 305 29.40 25.26 5.06
N SER A 306 29.64 23.97 5.22
CA SER A 306 29.10 22.87 4.40
C SER A 306 27.79 22.31 4.97
N GLU A 307 26.92 21.89 4.05
CA GLU A 307 25.67 21.15 4.22
C GLU A 307 25.79 19.93 5.17
N PRO A 308 24.71 19.51 5.85
CA PRO A 308 24.77 18.31 6.69
C PRO A 308 24.93 17.05 5.83
N ALA A 309 26.03 16.34 6.08
CA ALA A 309 26.38 15.08 5.46
C ALA A 309 25.34 13.98 5.71
N PHE A 310 25.08 13.21 4.66
CA PHE A 310 24.24 12.02 4.63
C PHE A 310 24.90 10.90 5.47
N THR A 311 24.28 10.54 6.60
CA THR A 311 24.66 9.36 7.39
C THR A 311 24.03 8.12 6.76
N GLU A 312 24.86 7.12 6.43
CA GLU A 312 24.39 5.77 6.09
C GLU A 312 23.55 5.20 7.26
N PRO A 313 22.39 4.57 6.99
CA PRO A 313 21.55 4.04 8.05
C PRO A 313 22.15 2.75 8.60
N THR A 314 22.52 2.78 9.88
CA THR A 314 22.81 1.62 10.72
C THR A 314 21.70 0.57 10.58
N LEU A 315 22.08 -0.70 10.44
CA LEU A 315 21.17 -1.85 10.38
C LEU A 315 20.17 -1.76 11.54
N ALA A 316 18.91 -1.45 11.24
CA ALA A 316 17.86 -1.30 12.25
C ALA A 316 17.62 -2.64 12.96
N GLU A 317 17.43 -2.61 14.28
CA GLU A 317 16.95 -3.76 15.05
C GLU A 317 15.70 -4.38 14.38
N PRO A 318 15.56 -5.73 14.42
CA PRO A 318 14.40 -6.39 13.82
C PRO A 318 13.13 -5.92 14.55
N LEU A 319 12.39 -5.01 13.90
CA LEU A 319 11.11 -4.51 14.38
C LEU A 319 10.15 -5.69 14.63
N ALA A 320 9.35 -5.63 15.70
CA ALA A 320 8.30 -6.62 15.98
C ALA A 320 7.26 -6.67 14.85
N PRO A 321 6.49 -7.78 14.70
CA PRO A 321 5.30 -7.79 13.86
C PRO A 321 4.39 -6.64 14.32
N ASP A 322 3.89 -5.90 13.34
CA ASP A 322 2.97 -4.79 13.58
C ASP A 322 1.62 -5.40 14.01
N ALA A 323 0.97 -4.81 15.02
CA ALA A 323 -0.37 -5.23 15.43
C ALA A 323 -1.39 -4.96 14.29
N PRO A 324 -2.53 -5.68 14.25
CA PRO A 324 -3.62 -5.36 13.35
C PRO A 324 -3.97 -3.88 13.43
N PHE A 325 -4.29 -3.27 12.29
CA PHE A 325 -4.78 -1.91 12.29
C PHE A 325 -6.14 -1.89 12.99
N VAL A 326 -6.18 -1.23 14.13
CA VAL A 326 -7.40 -0.87 14.86
C VAL A 326 -7.55 0.63 14.74
N GLU A 327 -8.73 1.09 14.31
CA GLU A 327 -8.98 2.53 14.26
C GLU A 327 -8.70 3.16 15.64
N PRO A 328 -7.96 4.27 15.70
CA PRO A 328 -7.80 4.99 16.96
C PRO A 328 -9.15 5.57 17.37
N GLY A 329 -9.84 4.92 18.32
CA GLY A 329 -10.99 5.51 19.03
C GLY A 329 -12.33 4.76 19.01
N VAL A 330 -12.41 3.48 18.64
CA VAL A 330 -13.60 2.66 18.97
C VAL A 330 -13.19 1.61 19.99
N ALA A 331 -13.29 1.99 21.27
CA ALA A 331 -13.28 1.01 22.35
C ALA A 331 -14.50 0.10 22.13
N GLU A 332 -14.24 -1.15 21.82
CA GLU A 332 -15.21 -2.23 21.79
C GLU A 332 -15.87 -2.27 23.18
N LYS A 333 -17.13 -1.81 23.27
CA LYS A 333 -17.91 -1.97 24.49
C LYS A 333 -18.27 -3.45 24.60
N THR A 334 -17.39 -4.24 25.19
CA THR A 334 -17.77 -5.52 25.78
C THR A 334 -18.84 -5.23 26.84
N ALA A 335 -20.07 -5.63 26.53
CA ALA A 335 -21.21 -5.49 27.42
C ALA A 335 -21.06 -6.45 28.60
N GLU A 336 -20.58 -5.95 29.74
CA GLU A 336 -20.85 -6.57 31.04
C GLU A 336 -22.22 -6.07 31.59
N PRO A 337 -23.01 -6.95 32.23
CA PRO A 337 -24.33 -6.58 32.73
C PRO A 337 -24.22 -5.69 33.97
N GLN A 338 -24.47 -4.39 33.81
CA GLN A 338 -24.48 -3.44 34.94
C GLN A 338 -25.72 -3.62 35.83
N LYS A 339 -25.49 -3.93 37.11
CA LYS A 339 -26.45 -3.73 38.22
C LYS A 339 -26.64 -2.23 38.50
N PRO A 340 -27.82 -1.79 38.97
CA PRO A 340 -28.17 -0.38 39.00
C PRO A 340 -27.49 0.33 40.18
N ARG A 341 -26.81 1.45 39.90
CA ARG A 341 -26.15 2.28 40.91
C ARG A 341 -26.90 3.61 41.05
N ARG A 342 -27.43 3.86 42.26
CA ARG A 342 -28.00 5.14 42.72
C ARG A 342 -26.90 6.19 42.91
N GLN A 343 -27.34 7.46 43.03
CA GLN A 343 -26.63 8.74 43.22
C GLN A 343 -26.27 9.41 41.87
N ARG A 344 -26.97 10.42 41.32
CA ARG A 344 -27.60 11.67 41.81
C ARG A 344 -26.57 12.68 42.32
N TRP A 345 -26.22 13.68 41.49
CA TRP A 345 -25.95 15.12 41.74
C TRP A 345 -25.70 15.78 40.34
N VAL A 346 -26.71 16.39 39.70
CA VAL A 346 -26.94 17.87 39.57
C VAL A 346 -25.83 18.55 38.73
N TRP A 347 -26.07 19.08 37.52
CA TRP A 347 -26.79 20.33 37.26
C TRP A 347 -27.54 20.36 35.90
N PHE A 348 -28.73 20.94 35.95
CA PHE A 348 -29.65 21.23 34.85
C PHE A 348 -29.77 22.77 34.73
N LEU A 349 -29.70 23.27 33.49
CA LEU A 349 -30.31 24.48 32.89
C LEU A 349 -30.32 25.84 33.60
N LEU A 350 -29.94 26.88 32.84
CA LEU A 350 -30.69 28.13 32.50
C LEU A 350 -29.95 28.73 31.27
N SER A 351 -30.44 28.76 30.03
CA SER A 351 -31.65 29.39 29.45
C SER A 351 -31.60 30.93 29.49
N SER A 352 -31.45 31.57 28.33
CA SER A 352 -32.49 32.37 27.61
C SER A 352 -32.31 33.88 27.90
N SER A 353 -32.64 34.86 27.06
CA SER A 353 -33.75 35.09 26.11
C SER A 353 -33.37 36.27 25.20
N LEU A 354 -33.94 36.51 24.02
CA LEU A 354 -35.17 37.33 23.80
C LEU A 354 -35.48 37.32 22.27
N ILE A 355 -36.68 36.91 21.82
CA ILE A 355 -37.84 37.73 21.34
C ILE A 355 -37.94 37.76 19.78
N HIS A 356 -39.09 37.63 19.06
CA HIS A 356 -40.53 37.55 19.34
C HIS A 356 -41.30 36.85 18.17
N GLU A 357 -42.38 36.14 18.51
CA GLU A 357 -43.74 36.03 17.89
C GLU A 357 -44.00 36.27 16.39
N GLN A 358 -44.57 35.29 15.67
CA GLN A 358 -45.99 34.87 15.54
C GLN A 358 -46.76 35.51 14.36
N THR A 359 -47.30 34.59 13.57
CA THR A 359 -48.30 34.61 12.49
C THR A 359 -49.40 35.68 12.52
N CYS A 360 -49.64 36.28 11.35
CA CYS A 360 -50.94 36.33 10.69
C CYS A 360 -50.82 35.57 9.36
#